data_AF-A0A2A5VRY3-F1
#
_entry.id   AF-A0A2A5VRY3-F1
#
_cell.length_a   1.000
_cell.length_b   1.000
_cell.length_c   1.000
_cell.angle_alpha   90.00
_cell.angle_beta   90.00
_cell.angle_gamma   90.00
#
_symmetry.space_group_name_H-M   'P 1'
#
loop_
_entity.id
_entity.type
_entity.pdbx_description
1 polymer ?
#
loop_
_entity_poly.entity_id
_entity_poly.type
_entity_poly.pdbx_seq_one_letter_code
_entity_poly.pdbx_strand_id
1 'polypeptide(L)'
;MRLRAIVGWILAIAFILMSGRSFVENNELTTESWGYLLLTPLALAMALSPTVPWESNDSEETGEWSNDEGSDEEEKDVPDPIESGFDIPVL
;
A
#
# COMPACT_ATOMS: atom_id res chain seq x y z
N MET A 1 5.92 16.92 16.25
CA MET A 1 4.70 16.36 15.61
C MET A 1 4.07 17.32 14.62
N ARG A 2 3.64 18.51 15.04
CA ARG A 2 3.01 19.51 14.14
C ARG A 2 3.87 19.91 12.94
N LEU A 3 5.18 20.04 13.11
CA LEU A 3 6.09 20.40 12.01
C LEU A 3 6.07 19.38 10.86
N ARG A 4 6.11 18.07 11.16
CA ARG A 4 6.05 17.00 10.15
C ARG A 4 4.71 17.02 9.41
N ALA A 5 3.62 17.17 10.16
CA ALA A 5 2.28 17.27 9.59
C ALA A 5 2.16 18.49 8.66
N ILE A 6 2.63 19.67 9.10
CA ILE A 6 2.64 20.91 8.34
C ILE A 6 3.49 20.75 7.07
N VAL A 7 4.69 20.17 7.17
CA VAL A 7 5.55 19.91 6.02
C VAL A 7 4.88 18.95 5.04
N GLY A 8 4.24 17.87 5.52
CA GLY A 8 3.50 16.94 4.67
C GLY A 8 2.34 17.60 3.92
N TRP A 9 1.57 18.45 4.60
CA TRP A 9 0.48 19.23 3.98
C TRP A 9 1.00 20.22 2.93
N ILE A 10 2.06 20.97 3.25
CA ILE A 10 2.69 21.90 2.29
C ILE A 10 3.17 21.15 1.06
N LEU A 11 3.84 20.00 1.25
CA LEU A 11 4.37 19.20 0.17
C LEU A 11 3.26 18.60 -0.71
N ALA A 12 2.18 18.11 -0.11
CA ALA A 12 1.02 17.59 -0.84
C ALA A 12 0.37 18.68 -1.71
N ILE A 13 0.14 19.87 -1.14
CA ILE A 13 -0.42 21.00 -1.90
C ILE A 13 0.53 21.42 -3.03
N ALA A 14 1.84 21.47 -2.75
CA ALA A 14 2.84 21.82 -3.76
C ALA A 14 2.85 20.82 -4.93
N PHE A 15 2.81 19.51 -4.67
CA PHE A 15 2.77 18.50 -5.73
C PHE A 15 1.49 18.57 -6.56
N ILE A 16 0.33 18.79 -5.94
CA ILE A 16 -0.94 18.96 -6.67
C ILE A 16 -0.86 20.19 -7.60
N LEU A 17 -0.35 21.32 -7.10
CA LEU A 17 -0.18 22.53 -7.91
C LEU A 17 0.83 22.33 -9.03
N MET A 18 1.93 21.63 -8.78
CA MET A 18 2.99 21.38 -9.77
C MET A 18 2.51 20.42 -10.87
N SER A 19 1.73 19.40 -10.50
CA SER A 19 1.02 18.52 -11.45
C SER A 19 0.06 19.31 -12.33
N GLY A 20 -0.78 20.16 -11.72
CA GLY A 20 -1.72 21.00 -12.47
C GLY A 20 -1.01 21.99 -13.41
N ARG A 21 0.10 22.59 -12.97
CA ARG A 21 0.91 23.48 -13.82
C ARG A 21 1.51 22.76 -15.02
N SER A 22 2.09 21.58 -14.80
CA SER A 22 2.65 20.74 -15.87
C SER A 22 1.57 20.34 -16.88
N PHE A 23 0.35 20.04 -16.43
CA PHE A 23 -0.77 19.75 -17.31
C PHE A 23 -1.20 20.96 -18.15
N VAL A 24 -1.28 22.15 -17.57
CA VAL A 24 -1.65 23.38 -18.30
C VAL A 24 -0.60 23.77 -19.34
N GLU A 25 0.68 23.59 -19.02
CA GLU A 25 1.79 23.98 -19.92
C GLU A 25 1.94 23.01 -21.10
N ASN A 26 1.83 21.71 -20.84
CA ASN A 26 2.01 20.69 -21.87
C ASN A 26 0.71 20.31 -22.58
N ASN A 27 -0.45 20.77 -22.06
CA ASN A 27 -1.78 20.50 -22.59
C ASN A 27 -2.13 18.99 -22.69
N GLU A 28 -1.35 18.16 -22.00
CA GLU A 28 -1.40 16.69 -21.96
C GLU A 28 -0.89 16.19 -20.60
N LEU A 29 -1.32 15.00 -20.18
CA LEU A 29 -0.84 14.33 -18.96
C LEU A 29 0.54 13.71 -19.19
N THR A 30 1.59 14.49 -18.98
CA THR A 30 2.99 14.06 -19.14
C THR A 30 3.47 13.22 -17.94
N THR A 31 4.57 12.48 -18.13
CA THR A 31 5.22 11.68 -17.06
C THR A 31 5.58 12.51 -15.83
N GLU A 32 5.89 13.80 -16.01
CA GLU A 32 6.16 14.72 -14.90
C GLU A 32 4.92 14.98 -14.04
N SER A 33 3.77 15.24 -14.69
CA SER A 33 2.49 15.44 -14.00
C SER A 33 2.08 14.21 -13.19
N TRP A 34 2.34 13.01 -13.73
CA TRP A 34 2.17 11.73 -13.05
C TRP A 34 3.13 11.56 -11.87
N GLY A 35 4.40 11.96 -12.02
CA GLY A 35 5.38 11.92 -10.95
C GLY A 35 4.95 12.72 -9.71
N TYR A 36 4.42 13.93 -9.92
CA TYR A 36 3.90 14.74 -8.81
C TYR A 36 2.65 14.11 -8.15
N LEU A 37 1.73 13.54 -8.95
CA LEU A 37 0.55 12.86 -8.41
C LEU A 37 0.93 11.63 -7.58
N LEU A 38 1.90 10.85 -8.04
CA LEU A 38 2.40 9.66 -7.33
C LEU A 38 3.17 10.02 -6.04
N LEU A 39 3.78 11.20 -5.97
CA LEU A 39 4.43 11.69 -4.75
C LEU A 39 3.44 12.28 -3.72
N THR A 40 2.23 12.64 -4.14
CA THR A 40 1.19 13.20 -3.27
C THR A 40 0.77 12.24 -2.13
N PRO A 41 0.50 10.94 -2.36
CA PRO A 41 0.18 10.01 -1.26
C PRO A 41 1.34 9.83 -0.27
N LEU A 42 2.59 9.95 -0.69
CA LEU A 42 3.75 9.93 0.20
C LEU A 42 3.78 11.16 1.13
N ALA A 43 3.51 12.35 0.58
CA ALA A 43 3.38 13.58 1.35
C ALA A 43 2.22 13.48 2.36
N LEU A 44 1.10 12.90 1.93
CA LEU A 44 -0.07 12.69 2.78
C LEU A 44 0.20 11.66 3.89
N ALA A 45 0.94 10.59 3.60
CA ALA A 45 1.38 9.64 4.61
C ALA A 45 2.22 10.33 5.69
N MET A 46 3.13 11.24 5.31
CA MET A 46 3.86 12.07 6.29
C MET A 46 2.96 13.04 7.05
N ALA A 47 1.92 13.58 6.41
CA ALA A 47 1.00 14.54 6.99
C ALA A 47 0.06 13.90 8.03
N LEU A 48 -0.43 12.70 7.73
CA LEU A 48 -1.42 11.95 8.50
C LEU A 48 -0.80 10.88 9.42
N SER A 49 0.52 10.66 9.33
CA SER A 49 1.22 9.62 10.11
C SER A 49 0.85 9.74 11.59
N PRO A 50 0.18 8.72 12.15
CA PRO A 50 -0.05 8.64 13.58
C PRO A 50 1.30 8.63 14.28
N THR A 51 1.40 9.36 15.36
CA THR A 51 2.60 9.34 16.19
C THR A 51 2.50 8.13 17.08
N VAL A 52 2.77 6.96 16.51
CA VAL A 52 2.74 5.71 17.28
C VAL A 52 3.80 5.83 18.38
N PRO A 53 3.41 5.82 19.66
CA PRO A 53 4.35 5.56 20.71
C PRO A 53 4.63 4.07 20.60
N TRP A 54 5.70 3.72 19.91
CA TRP A 54 6.34 2.41 19.90
C TRP A 54 6.83 1.92 21.29
N GLU A 55 6.21 2.43 22.36
CA GLU A 55 6.40 1.97 23.73
C GLU A 55 5.10 2.16 24.52
N SER A 56 4.16 1.23 24.32
CA SER A 56 3.34 0.75 25.41
C SER A 56 3.44 -0.77 25.37
N ASN A 57 4.28 -1.30 26.26
CA ASN A 57 4.21 -2.67 26.73
C ASN A 57 2.74 -3.00 27.03
N ASP A 58 2.15 -3.88 26.23
CA ASP A 58 1.34 -5.02 26.67
C ASP A 58 0.86 -5.75 25.40
N SER A 59 1.48 -6.91 25.20
CA SER A 59 0.88 -8.16 24.72
C SER A 59 -0.23 -8.08 23.65
N GLU A 60 0.06 -8.72 22.52
CA GLU A 60 -0.91 -9.57 21.80
C GLU A 60 -1.85 -8.86 20.83
N GLU A 61 -1.28 -8.17 19.83
CA GLU A 61 -1.87 -8.13 18.49
C GLU A 61 -0.79 -7.88 17.42
N THR A 62 0.32 -8.62 17.51
CA THR A 62 0.87 -9.14 16.26
C THR A 62 -0.26 -9.96 15.66
N GLY A 63 -0.80 -9.52 14.52
CA GLY A 63 -1.62 -10.36 13.67
C GLY A 63 -0.80 -11.60 13.32
N GLU A 64 -0.83 -12.57 14.22
CA GLU A 64 -0.46 -13.94 13.98
C GLU A 64 -1.35 -14.33 12.82
N TRP A 65 -0.73 -14.50 11.65
CA TRP A 65 -1.33 -15.32 10.63
C TRP A 65 -1.58 -16.63 11.36
N SER A 66 -2.83 -16.88 11.71
CA SER A 66 -3.20 -18.07 12.44
C SER A 66 -2.71 -19.22 11.59
N ASN A 67 -1.56 -19.78 11.99
CA ASN A 67 -1.23 -21.15 11.70
C ASN A 67 -2.16 -21.92 12.64
N ASP A 68 -3.45 -21.83 12.33
CA ASP A 68 -4.46 -22.71 12.84
C ASP A 68 -4.06 -24.05 12.26
N GLU A 69 -3.15 -24.73 12.96
CA GLU A 69 -3.06 -26.18 13.01
C GLU A 69 -4.33 -26.70 13.72
N GLY A 70 -5.48 -26.21 13.25
CA GLY A 70 -6.78 -26.82 13.37
C GLY A 70 -6.64 -28.12 12.62
N SER A 71 -6.48 -29.17 13.40
CA SER A 71 -6.51 -30.55 12.97
C SER A 71 -7.95 -30.87 12.60
N ASP A 72 -8.41 -30.27 11.51
CA ASP A 72 -9.59 -30.68 10.79
C ASP A 72 -9.07 -31.34 9.52
N GLU A 73 -9.00 -32.67 9.57
CA GLU A 73 -8.99 -33.55 8.40
C GLU A 73 -10.32 -33.40 7.64
N GLU A 74 -10.70 -32.16 7.29
CA GLU A 74 -11.63 -31.93 6.20
C GLU A 74 -10.87 -32.35 4.95
N GLU A 75 -11.20 -33.56 4.49
CA GLU A 75 -10.93 -34.09 3.17
C GLU A 75 -11.24 -33.00 2.16
N LYS A 76 -10.23 -32.16 1.87
CA LYS A 76 -10.28 -31.21 0.79
C LYS A 76 -10.34 -32.06 -0.46
N ASP A 77 -11.56 -32.24 -0.97
CA ASP A 77 -11.87 -32.83 -2.26
C ASP A 77 -11.33 -31.90 -3.35
N VAL A 78 -9.99 -31.86 -3.42
CA VAL A 78 -9.23 -31.13 -4.43
C VAL A 78 -9.11 -32.10 -5.59
N PRO A 79 -9.81 -31.84 -6.72
CA PRO A 79 -9.74 -32.72 -7.87
C PRO A 79 -8.31 -32.78 -8.37
N ASP A 80 -7.86 -33.97 -8.78
CA ASP A 80 -6.52 -34.16 -9.31
C ASP A 80 -6.28 -33.14 -10.45
N PRO A 81 -5.19 -32.35 -10.42
CA PRO A 81 -4.97 -31.27 -11.38
C PRO A 81 -4.92 -31.77 -12.82
N ILE A 82 -4.50 -33.03 -13.01
CA ILE A 82 -4.50 -33.72 -14.30
C ILE A 82 -5.93 -34.01 -14.78
N GLU A 83 -6.83 -34.46 -13.89
CA GLU A 83 -8.25 -34.66 -14.26
C GLU A 83 -8.99 -33.33 -14.46
N SER A 84 -8.53 -32.26 -13.79
CA SER A 84 -9.04 -30.90 -13.94
C SER A 84 -8.49 -30.17 -15.19
N GLY A 85 -7.63 -30.83 -15.97
CA GLY A 85 -7.10 -30.32 -17.24
C GLY A 85 -6.02 -29.25 -17.09
N PHE A 86 -5.43 -29.11 -15.90
CA PHE A 86 -4.28 -28.25 -15.66
C PHE A 86 -2.99 -28.98 -16.08
N ASP A 87 -2.19 -28.34 -16.94
CA ASP A 87 -0.88 -28.84 -17.32
C ASP A 87 0.14 -28.53 -16.21
N ILE A 88 0.85 -29.55 -15.73
CA ILE A 88 1.85 -29.41 -14.66
C ILE A 88 3.21 -29.12 -15.33
N PRO A 89 3.81 -27.93 -15.12
CA PRO A 89 5.09 -27.62 -15.74
C PRO A 89 6.18 -28.57 -15.23
N VAL A 90 6.86 -29.24 -16.16
CA VAL A 90 8.05 -30.06 -15.87
C VAL A 90 9.28 -29.15 -15.97
N LEU A 91 10.12 -29.15 -14.94
CA LEU A 91 11.41 -28.44 -14.93
C LEU A 91 12.51 -29.25 -15.62
#